data_AF-A0A5N6L4V7-F1
#
_entry.id   AF-A0A5N6L4V7-F1
#
_cell.length_a   1.000
_cell.length_b   1.000
_cell.length_c   1.000
_cell.angle_alpha   90.00
_cell.angle_beta   90.00
_cell.angle_gamma   90.00
#
_symmetry.space_group_name_H-M   'P 1'
#
loop_
_entity.id
_entity.type
_entity.pdbx_description
1 polymer ?
#
loop_
_entity_poly.entity_id
_entity_poly.type
_entity_poly.pdbx_seq_one_letter_code
_entity_poly.pdbx_strand_id
1 'polypeptide(L)'
;MKHISKDLETIQKQNADLISQLPLRRDREHEERRKEKWVKNDRQSSAQDHEETIEGNSRHERDMETPNVNDEVKDLKLKYAEMARQMAQGGEHRSIVDDLMQNANFPFIDRVMRFPLPERFKVQHINRYDGDGNPTDHMENFRAHLILHTLQMKLRAKLSL
;
A
#
# COMPACT_ATOMS: atom_id res chain seq x y z
N MET A 1 32.98 -6.09 14.45
CA MET A 1 31.85 -7.01 14.77
C MET A 1 31.31 -6.84 16.20
N LYS A 2 32.13 -6.72 17.26
CA LYS A 2 31.64 -6.56 18.65
C LYS A 2 30.87 -5.25 18.94
N HIS A 3 31.08 -4.20 18.16
CA HIS A 3 30.40 -2.91 18.35
C HIS A 3 28.96 -2.92 17.83
N ILE A 4 28.73 -3.50 16.65
CA ILE A 4 27.39 -3.61 16.02
C ILE A 4 26.43 -4.43 16.89
N SER A 5 26.93 -5.49 17.57
CA SER A 5 26.11 -6.28 18.51
C SER A 5 25.64 -5.45 19.71
N LYS A 6 26.50 -4.57 20.24
CA LYS A 6 26.17 -3.68 21.36
C LYS A 6 25.15 -2.62 20.94
N ASP A 7 25.29 -2.08 19.73
CA ASP A 7 24.35 -1.09 19.21
C ASP A 7 22.96 -1.72 18.99
N LEU A 8 22.91 -2.95 18.46
CA LEU A 8 21.65 -3.69 18.30
C LEU A 8 20.98 -4.01 19.65
N GLU A 9 21.75 -4.48 20.63
CA GLU A 9 21.23 -4.74 21.99
C GLU A 9 20.72 -3.46 22.66
N THR A 10 21.39 -2.33 22.43
CA THR A 10 20.99 -1.02 22.97
C THR A 10 19.65 -0.59 22.37
N ILE A 11 19.50 -0.72 21.05
CA ILE A 11 18.26 -0.38 20.35
C ILE A 11 17.11 -1.30 20.77
N GLN A 12 17.37 -2.60 20.91
CA GLN A 12 16.35 -3.56 21.38
C GLN A 12 15.89 -3.24 22.80
N LYS A 13 16.82 -2.86 23.68
CA LYS A 13 16.49 -2.43 25.05
C LYS A 13 15.66 -1.14 25.06
N GLN A 14 16.01 -0.16 24.21
CA GLN A 14 15.24 1.08 24.07
C GLN A 14 13.83 0.82 23.53
N ASN A 15 13.68 -0.06 22.53
CA ASN A 15 12.38 -0.41 21.99
C ASN A 15 11.48 -1.11 23.03
N ALA A 16 12.05 -2.02 23.83
CA ALA A 16 11.31 -2.69 24.90
C ALA A 16 10.83 -1.72 25.99
N ASP A 17 11.66 -0.74 26.34
CA ASP A 17 11.30 0.31 27.30
C ASP A 17 10.17 1.21 26.77
N LEU A 18 10.26 1.65 25.51
CA LEU A 18 9.21 2.44 24.87
C LEU A 18 7.87 1.70 24.80
N ILE A 19 7.88 0.40 24.48
CA ILE A 19 6.67 -0.43 24.46
C ILE A 19 6.05 -0.52 25.85
N SER A 20 6.86 -0.65 26.89
CA SER A 20 6.41 -0.73 28.29
C SER A 20 5.79 0.59 28.79
N GLN A 21 6.13 1.73 28.18
CA GLN A 21 5.57 3.03 28.50
C GLN A 21 4.22 3.32 27.82
N LEU A 22 3.82 2.56 26.78
CA LEU A 22 2.56 2.81 26.04
C LEU A 22 1.29 2.69 26.90
N PRO A 23 1.14 1.68 27.79
CA PRO A 23 -0.02 1.59 28.68
C PRO A 23 -0.09 2.79 29.63
N LEU A 24 1.04 3.18 30.21
CA LEU A 24 1.14 4.31 31.14
C LEU A 24 0.75 5.66 30.49
N ARG A 25 1.10 5.86 29.22
CA ARG A 25 0.67 7.07 28.47
C ARG A 25 -0.83 7.07 28.21
N ARG A 26 -1.41 5.93 27.84
CA ARG A 26 -2.85 5.78 27.61
C ARG A 26 -3.65 6.07 28.87
N ASP A 27 -3.19 5.59 30.01
CA ASP A 27 -3.85 5.83 31.30
C ASP A 27 -3.78 7.31 31.71
N ARG A 28 -2.64 7.97 31.47
CA ARG A 28 -2.46 9.41 31.72
C ARG A 28 -3.40 10.27 30.85
N GLU A 29 -3.52 9.95 29.55
CA GLU A 29 -4.43 10.65 28.64
C GLU A 29 -5.91 10.44 29.06
N HIS A 30 -6.26 9.25 29.53
CA HIS A 30 -7.59 8.96 30.06
C HIS A 30 -7.89 9.75 31.34
N GLU A 31 -6.93 9.85 32.26
CA GLU A 31 -7.02 10.64 33.49
C GLU A 31 -7.20 12.14 33.18
N GLU A 32 -6.43 12.68 32.23
CA GLU A 32 -6.51 14.07 31.80
C GLU A 32 -7.86 14.38 31.13
N ARG A 33 -8.34 13.50 30.23
CA ARG A 33 -9.69 13.62 29.65
C ARG A 33 -10.79 13.60 30.71
N ARG A 34 -10.65 12.78 31.76
CA ARG A 34 -11.61 12.75 32.87
C ARG A 34 -11.59 14.06 33.65
N LYS A 35 -10.41 14.62 33.93
CA LYS A 35 -10.26 15.91 34.61
C LYS A 35 -10.81 17.07 33.80
N GLU A 36 -10.55 17.14 32.49
CA GLU A 36 -11.13 18.15 31.60
C GLU A 36 -12.65 18.09 31.54
N LYS A 37 -13.22 16.88 31.51
CA LYS A 37 -14.68 16.69 31.50
C LYS A 37 -15.32 17.18 32.81
N TRP A 38 -14.65 16.97 33.94
CA TRP A 38 -15.11 17.45 35.25
C TRP A 38 -15.08 18.98 35.34
N VAL A 39 -13.99 19.62 34.87
CA VAL A 39 -13.84 21.09 34.87
C VAL A 39 -14.86 21.78 33.96
N LYS A 40 -15.22 21.18 32.82
CA LYS A 40 -16.27 21.72 31.93
C LYS A 40 -17.67 21.66 32.56
N ASN A 41 -17.97 20.56 33.28
CA ASN A 41 -19.27 20.38 33.91
C ASN A 41 -19.51 21.38 35.05
N ASP A 42 -18.48 21.66 35.85
CA ASP A 42 -18.55 22.61 36.97
C ASP A 42 -18.77 24.07 36.50
N ARG A 43 -18.18 24.44 35.35
CA ARG A 43 -18.43 25.73 34.69
C ARG A 43 -19.85 25.88 34.16
N GLN A 44 -20.50 24.80 33.75
CA GLN A 44 -21.88 24.85 33.24
C GLN A 44 -22.93 24.85 34.35
N SER A 45 -22.68 24.17 35.48
CA SER A 45 -23.60 24.17 36.63
C SER A 45 -23.70 25.51 37.36
N SER A 46 -22.72 26.42 37.22
CA SER A 46 -22.77 27.74 37.86
C SER A 46 -23.61 28.79 37.11
N ALA A 47 -24.15 28.48 35.93
CA ALA A 47 -24.76 29.46 35.02
C ALA A 47 -26.27 29.30 34.77
N GLN A 48 -26.96 28.40 35.48
CA GLN A 48 -28.40 28.18 35.31
C GLN A 48 -29.14 28.29 36.65
N ASP A 49 -29.37 29.53 37.06
CA ASP A 49 -30.54 29.89 37.85
C ASP A 49 -31.31 30.98 37.07
N HIS A 50 -32.62 30.76 36.92
CA HIS A 50 -33.68 31.61 36.36
C HIS A 50 -34.18 31.43 34.91
N GLU A 51 -35.45 30.98 34.88
CA GLU A 51 -36.60 31.53 34.14
C GLU A 51 -37.17 30.73 32.94
N GLU A 52 -38.08 29.81 33.32
CA GLU A 52 -39.44 29.57 32.81
C GLU A 52 -39.87 30.24 31.48
N THR A 53 -40.33 29.42 30.52
CA THR A 53 -41.73 29.28 30.06
C THR A 53 -41.83 28.98 28.54
N ILE A 54 -42.79 28.11 28.21
CA ILE A 54 -43.49 27.94 26.91
C ILE A 54 -43.03 26.77 25.99
N GLU A 55 -43.76 25.66 26.18
CA GLU A 55 -44.37 24.79 25.17
C GLU A 55 -43.50 24.12 24.08
N GLY A 56 -43.20 22.84 24.32
CA GLY A 56 -43.93 21.79 23.60
C GLY A 56 -43.57 21.51 22.13
N ASN A 57 -42.52 20.69 21.97
CA ASN A 57 -42.37 19.71 20.90
C ASN A 57 -41.81 20.18 19.53
N SER A 58 -40.50 20.38 19.47
CA SER A 58 -39.71 20.16 18.25
C SER A 58 -38.38 19.49 18.58
N ARG A 59 -38.43 18.22 18.99
CA ARG A 59 -37.23 17.35 19.00
C ARG A 59 -37.10 16.68 17.64
N HIS A 60 -36.45 17.37 16.71
CA HIS A 60 -35.77 16.74 15.58
C HIS A 60 -34.57 17.59 15.17
N GLU A 61 -33.72 17.90 16.16
CA GLU A 61 -32.30 18.07 15.86
C GLU A 61 -31.81 16.71 15.39
N ARG A 62 -31.61 16.59 14.08
CA ARG A 62 -30.98 15.43 13.47
C ARG A 62 -29.56 15.39 14.02
N ASP A 63 -29.37 14.56 15.05
CA ASP A 63 -28.07 14.12 15.48
C ASP A 63 -27.36 13.56 14.25
N MET A 64 -26.39 14.30 13.74
CA MET A 64 -25.40 13.77 12.81
C MET A 64 -24.53 12.82 13.65
N GLU A 65 -25.03 11.61 13.87
CA GLU A 65 -24.26 10.51 14.43
C GLU A 65 -23.05 10.30 13.52
N THR A 66 -21.89 10.79 13.93
CA THR A 66 -20.63 10.45 13.29
C THR A 66 -20.47 8.93 13.42
N PRO A 67 -20.33 8.18 12.31
CA PRO A 67 -20.21 6.73 12.36
C PRO A 67 -19.14 6.33 13.37
N ASN A 68 -19.51 5.44 14.29
CA ASN A 68 -18.59 4.91 15.28
C ASN A 68 -17.43 4.22 14.56
N VAL A 69 -16.22 4.73 14.73
CA VAL A 69 -14.98 4.20 14.11
C VAL A 69 -14.84 2.69 14.34
N ASN A 70 -15.33 2.18 15.47
CA ASN A 70 -15.30 0.75 15.75
C ASN A 70 -16.17 -0.08 14.79
N ASP A 71 -17.29 0.47 14.33
CA ASP A 71 -18.19 -0.19 13.39
C ASP A 71 -17.67 -0.09 11.96
N GLU A 72 -16.99 1.00 11.60
CA GLU A 72 -16.23 1.12 10.34
C GLU A 72 -15.07 0.12 10.27
N VAL A 73 -14.34 -0.08 11.38
CA VAL A 73 -13.27 -1.09 11.44
C VAL A 73 -13.82 -2.51 11.28
N LYS A 74 -15.02 -2.81 11.82
CA LYS A 74 -15.67 -4.10 11.62
C LYS A 74 -16.11 -4.30 10.17
N ASP A 75 -16.70 -3.28 9.56
CA ASP A 75 -17.11 -3.31 8.15
C ASP A 75 -15.91 -3.51 7.23
N LEU A 76 -14.83 -2.77 7.45
CA LEU A 76 -13.57 -2.94 6.73
C LEU A 76 -13.03 -4.36 6.88
N LYS A 77 -12.99 -4.91 8.10
CA LYS A 77 -12.55 -6.31 8.32
C LYS A 77 -13.40 -7.32 7.55
N LEU A 78 -14.72 -7.12 7.51
CA LEU A 78 -15.61 -7.98 6.76
C LEU A 78 -15.32 -7.88 5.25
N LYS A 79 -15.15 -6.67 4.73
CA LYS A 79 -14.80 -6.42 3.33
C LYS A 79 -13.45 -7.03 2.94
N TYR A 80 -12.43 -6.92 3.80
CA TYR A 80 -11.13 -7.58 3.56
C TYR A 80 -11.24 -9.10 3.60
N ALA A 81 -12.03 -9.66 4.51
CA ALA A 81 -12.26 -11.11 4.56
C ALA A 81 -13.02 -11.61 3.32
N GLU A 82 -13.97 -10.82 2.81
CA GLU A 82 -14.69 -11.12 1.58
C GLU A 82 -13.77 -11.03 0.37
N MET A 83 -12.98 -9.95 0.22
CA MET A 83 -11.99 -9.83 -0.85
C MET A 83 -10.95 -10.97 -0.78
N ALA A 84 -10.49 -11.35 0.41
CA ALA A 84 -9.57 -12.49 0.55
C ALA A 84 -10.22 -13.81 0.12
N ARG A 85 -11.51 -14.01 0.42
CA ARG A 85 -12.28 -15.17 -0.08
C ARG A 85 -12.48 -15.12 -1.59
N GLN A 86 -12.79 -13.95 -2.16
CA GLN A 86 -12.92 -13.78 -3.61
C GLN A 86 -11.58 -14.02 -4.32
N MET A 87 -10.46 -13.57 -3.75
CA MET A 87 -9.12 -13.84 -4.27
C MET A 87 -8.73 -15.31 -4.14
N ALA A 88 -9.19 -16.00 -3.10
CA ALA A 88 -8.94 -17.42 -2.88
C ALA A 88 -9.86 -18.34 -3.71
N GLN A 89 -11.10 -17.92 -3.99
CA GLN A 89 -12.09 -18.68 -4.78
C GLN A 89 -12.01 -18.35 -6.28
N GLY A 90 -11.67 -17.11 -6.62
CA GLY A 90 -11.45 -16.59 -7.96
C GLY A 90 -9.98 -16.51 -8.32
N GLY A 91 -9.21 -17.55 -7.94
CA GLY A 91 -7.89 -17.75 -8.50
C GLY A 91 -8.00 -17.78 -10.01
N GLU A 92 -7.41 -16.78 -10.66
CA GLU A 92 -7.54 -16.40 -12.07
C GLU A 92 -8.60 -15.32 -12.36
N HIS A 93 -8.34 -14.09 -11.94
CA HIS A 93 -8.52 -13.00 -12.91
C HIS A 93 -7.63 -13.34 -14.11
N ARG A 94 -8.18 -14.05 -15.10
CA ARG A 94 -7.50 -14.28 -16.36
C ARG A 94 -7.07 -12.91 -16.87
N SER A 95 -5.79 -12.76 -17.16
CA SER A 95 -5.30 -11.53 -17.77
C SER A 95 -6.15 -11.28 -19.00
N ILE A 96 -6.55 -10.04 -19.26
CA ILE A 96 -7.24 -9.68 -20.51
C ILE A 96 -6.44 -10.19 -21.71
N VAL A 97 -5.10 -10.26 -21.56
CA VAL A 97 -4.18 -10.89 -22.52
C VAL A 97 -4.39 -12.39 -22.65
N ASP A 98 -4.54 -13.12 -21.54
CA ASP A 98 -4.73 -14.57 -21.54
C ASP A 98 -6.10 -14.95 -22.11
N ASP A 99 -7.15 -14.23 -21.75
CA ASP A 99 -8.49 -14.40 -22.34
C ASP A 99 -8.50 -14.09 -23.83
N LEU A 100 -7.77 -13.06 -24.26
CA LEU A 100 -7.61 -12.75 -25.68
C LEU A 100 -6.82 -13.83 -26.40
N MET A 101 -5.73 -14.35 -25.82
CA MET A 101 -4.96 -15.44 -26.42
C MET A 101 -5.76 -16.74 -26.55
N GLN A 102 -6.63 -17.05 -25.58
CA GLN A 102 -7.45 -18.27 -25.61
C GLN A 102 -8.64 -18.16 -26.58
N ASN A 103 -9.26 -16.98 -26.68
CA ASN A 103 -10.47 -16.79 -27.50
C ASN A 103 -10.17 -16.27 -28.91
N ALA A 104 -9.01 -15.66 -29.13
CA ALA A 104 -8.64 -15.18 -30.45
C ALA A 104 -8.12 -16.33 -31.32
N ASN A 105 -9.03 -16.96 -32.05
CA ASN A 105 -8.67 -17.84 -33.15
C ASN A 105 -8.23 -17.00 -34.37
N PHE A 106 -7.03 -16.42 -34.32
CA PHE A 106 -6.49 -15.73 -35.49
C PHE A 106 -5.90 -16.75 -36.47
N PRO A 107 -6.28 -16.71 -37.76
CA PRO A 107 -5.90 -17.72 -38.77
C PRO A 107 -4.40 -17.76 -39.09
N PHE A 108 -3.59 -16.89 -38.48
CA PHE A 108 -2.15 -16.82 -38.66
C PHE A 108 -1.35 -17.08 -37.39
N ILE A 109 -1.97 -17.26 -36.20
CA ILE A 109 -1.22 -17.48 -34.95
C ILE A 109 -0.31 -18.70 -35.07
N ASP A 110 -0.84 -19.87 -35.44
CA ASP A 110 -0.04 -21.10 -35.52
C ASP A 110 1.11 -20.96 -36.51
N ARG A 111 0.87 -20.28 -37.63
CA ARG A 111 1.88 -20.03 -38.65
C ARG A 111 2.97 -19.08 -38.16
N VAL A 112 2.62 -18.02 -37.44
CA VAL A 112 3.57 -17.03 -36.90
C VAL A 112 4.36 -17.61 -35.73
N MET A 113 3.69 -18.29 -34.80
CA MET A 113 4.29 -18.89 -33.61
C MET A 113 5.19 -20.09 -33.92
N ARG A 114 5.02 -20.75 -35.08
CA ARG A 114 5.88 -21.85 -35.52
C ARG A 114 7.34 -21.46 -35.72
N PHE A 115 7.62 -20.18 -36.01
CA PHE A 115 8.98 -19.71 -36.19
C PHE A 115 9.47 -19.08 -34.88
N PRO A 116 10.58 -19.55 -34.29
CA PRO A 116 11.11 -18.93 -33.09
C PRO A 116 11.51 -17.49 -33.39
N LEU A 117 11.44 -16.63 -32.37
CA LEU A 117 11.85 -15.24 -32.50
C LEU A 117 13.30 -15.20 -33.04
N PRO A 118 13.54 -14.57 -34.22
CA PRO A 118 14.85 -14.61 -34.81
C PRO A 118 15.89 -13.98 -33.87
N GLU A 119 17.12 -14.50 -33.87
CA GLU A 119 18.16 -14.09 -32.92
C GLU A 119 18.40 -12.57 -32.87
N ARG A 120 18.24 -11.90 -34.01
CA ARG A 120 18.34 -10.43 -34.12
C ARG A 120 17.25 -9.64 -33.38
N PHE A 121 16.12 -10.28 -33.08
CA PHE A 121 15.00 -9.70 -32.33
C PHE A 121 14.99 -10.17 -30.88
N LYS A 122 15.85 -11.12 -30.50
CA LYS A 122 16.00 -11.46 -29.09
C LYS A 122 16.60 -10.27 -28.37
N VAL A 123 15.92 -9.85 -27.32
CA VAL A 123 16.43 -8.81 -26.42
C VAL A 123 17.66 -9.39 -25.75
N GLN A 124 18.81 -8.76 -25.97
CA GLN A 124 20.00 -9.14 -25.23
C GLN A 124 19.74 -8.89 -23.75
N HIS A 125 20.08 -9.87 -22.92
CA HIS A 125 19.71 -9.86 -21.50
C HIS A 125 20.39 -8.68 -20.79
N ILE A 126 19.63 -7.61 -20.59
CA ILE A 126 19.94 -6.61 -19.58
C ILE A 126 19.28 -7.11 -18.30
N ASN A 127 20.08 -7.29 -17.25
CA ASN A 127 19.55 -7.63 -15.93
C ASN A 127 18.52 -6.58 -15.51
N ARG A 128 17.40 -7.01 -14.93
CA ARG A 128 16.45 -6.07 -14.33
C ARG A 128 17.10 -5.36 -13.15
N TYR A 129 16.71 -4.12 -12.90
CA TYR A 129 17.11 -3.43 -11.68
C TYR A 129 16.47 -4.11 -10.48
N ASP A 130 17.28 -4.58 -9.54
CA ASP A 130 16.85 -5.29 -8.33
C ASP A 130 16.59 -4.35 -7.15
N GLY A 131 16.97 -3.08 -7.25
CA GLY A 131 16.79 -2.07 -6.22
C GLY A 131 17.91 -2.00 -5.17
N ASP A 132 18.84 -2.96 -5.17
CA ASP A 132 19.96 -3.04 -4.23
C ASP A 132 21.24 -2.43 -4.81
N GLY A 133 21.41 -2.51 -6.14
CA GLY A 133 22.54 -1.90 -6.84
C GLY A 133 22.47 -0.36 -6.95
N ASN A 134 23.55 0.25 -7.45
CA ASN A 134 23.59 1.68 -7.75
C ASN A 134 22.67 1.99 -8.97
N PRO A 135 21.67 2.88 -8.83
CA PRO A 135 20.78 3.25 -9.94
C PRO A 135 21.53 3.84 -11.13
N THR A 136 22.57 4.64 -10.88
CA THR A 136 23.35 5.30 -11.95
C THR A 136 24.09 4.26 -12.78
N ASP A 137 24.75 3.31 -12.14
CA ASP A 137 25.50 2.25 -12.83
C ASP A 137 24.55 1.35 -13.64
N HIS A 138 23.35 1.06 -13.12
CA HIS A 138 22.33 0.34 -13.87
C HIS A 138 21.91 1.07 -15.15
N MET A 139 21.71 2.39 -15.07
CA MET A 139 21.37 3.22 -16.23
C MET A 139 22.51 3.31 -17.24
N GLU A 140 23.75 3.42 -16.78
CA GLU A 140 24.92 3.42 -17.66
C GLU A 140 25.09 2.09 -18.38
N ASN A 141 24.93 0.96 -17.67
CA ASN A 141 24.94 -0.38 -18.26
C ASN A 141 23.84 -0.55 -19.29
N PHE A 142 22.60 -0.12 -18.98
CA PHE A 142 21.49 -0.15 -19.92
C PHE A 142 21.81 0.65 -21.19
N ARG A 143 22.36 1.86 -21.05
CA ARG A 143 22.74 2.72 -22.17
C ARG A 143 23.85 2.09 -23.04
N ALA A 144 24.91 1.57 -22.41
CA ALA A 144 25.99 0.90 -23.12
C ALA A 144 25.47 -0.28 -23.95
N HIS A 145 24.54 -1.04 -23.36
CA HIS A 145 23.89 -2.16 -24.01
C HIS A 145 23.04 -1.75 -25.22
N LEU A 146 22.24 -0.68 -25.08
CA LEU A 146 21.48 -0.10 -26.21
C LEU A 146 22.39 0.34 -27.35
N ILE A 147 23.51 0.99 -27.04
CA ILE A 147 24.48 1.44 -28.04
C ILE A 147 25.07 0.23 -28.76
N LEU A 148 25.53 -0.78 -28.03
CA LEU A 148 26.10 -1.99 -28.59
C LEU A 148 25.10 -2.69 -29.53
N HIS A 149 23.85 -2.85 -29.09
CA HIS A 149 22.79 -3.44 -29.91
C HIS A 149 22.56 -2.64 -31.20
N THR A 150 22.46 -1.31 -31.10
CA THR A 150 22.27 -0.41 -32.24
C THR A 150 23.44 -0.52 -33.23
N LEU A 151 24.67 -0.59 -32.72
CA LEU A 151 25.87 -0.74 -33.55
C LEU A 151 25.91 -2.12 -34.23
N GLN A 152 25.59 -3.19 -33.52
CA GLN A 152 25.50 -4.53 -34.09
C GLN A 152 24.43 -4.61 -35.20
N MET A 153 23.27 -3.98 -35.00
CA MET A 153 22.24 -3.87 -36.05
C MET A 153 22.77 -3.14 -37.29
N LYS A 154 23.44 -1.99 -37.11
CA LYS A 154 24.02 -1.21 -38.20
C LYS A 154 25.11 -1.98 -38.95
N LEU A 155 25.99 -2.68 -38.24
CA LEU A 155 27.07 -3.47 -38.84
C LEU A 155 26.50 -4.63 -39.66
N ARG A 156 25.54 -5.37 -39.12
CA ARG A 156 24.88 -6.47 -39.83
C ARG A 156 24.10 -6.01 -41.06
N ALA A 157 23.44 -4.85 -41.00
CA ALA A 157 22.77 -4.26 -42.17
C ALA A 157 23.74 -3.90 -43.31
N LYS A 158 24.99 -3.52 -42.97
CA LYS A 158 26.04 -3.26 -43.96
C LYS A 158 26.68 -4.53 -44.54
N LEU A 159 26.61 -5.64 -43.82
CA LEU A 159 27.20 -6.92 -44.22
C LEU A 159 26.22 -7.86 -44.95
N SER A 160 24.93 -7.50 -45.07
CA SER A 160 23.94 -8.31 -45.80
C SER A 160 23.75 -7.86 -47.27
N LEU A 161 24.81 -7.37 -47.91
CA LEU A 161 24.88 -7.09 -49.36
C LEU A 161 25.56 -8.25 -50.08
#